data_AF-A0A2A6F8V7-F1
#
_entry.id   AF-A0A2A6F8V7-F1
#
_cell.length_a   1.000
_cell.length_b   1.000
_cell.length_c   1.000
_cell.angle_alpha   90.00
_cell.angle_beta   90.00
_cell.angle_gamma   90.00
#
_symmetry.space_group_name_H-M   'P 1'
#
loop_
_entity.id
_entity.type
_entity.pdbx_description
1 polymer ?
#
loop_
_entity_poly.entity_id
_entity_poly.type
_entity_poly.pdbx_seq_one_letter_code
_entity_poly.pdbx_strand_id
1 'polypeptide(L)' 'MSDQNGYSRRKDMELFEITSVIVGGDPVSLENKIWVTRQRHFELMRFWNRTIDVLREEQR' A
#
# COMPACT_ATOMS: atom_id res chain seq x y z
N MET A 1 -1.35 -22.83 -21.88
CA MET A 1 -0.94 -22.77 -20.47
C MET A 1 -1.46 -21.46 -19.93
N SER A 2 -2.45 -21.51 -19.04
CA SER A 2 -3.02 -20.32 -18.40
C SER A 2 -2.03 -19.86 -17.33
N ASP A 3 -1.41 -18.69 -17.52
CA ASP A 3 -0.59 -18.06 -16.50
C ASP A 3 -1.43 -17.89 -15.22
N GLN A 4 -1.21 -18.75 -14.23
CA GLN A 4 -1.80 -18.66 -12.89
C GLN A 4 -1.15 -17.57 -12.05
N ASN A 5 -0.52 -16.57 -12.68
CA ASN A 5 0.27 -15.57 -11.98
C ASN A 5 -0.57 -14.30 -11.77
N GLY A 6 -1.62 -14.40 -10.94
CA GLY A 6 -2.43 -13.23 -10.51
C GLY A 6 -1.60 -12.12 -9.84
N TYR A 7 -0.33 -12.39 -9.55
CA TYR A 7 0.65 -11.49 -8.96
C TYR A 7 1.66 -10.90 -9.96
N SER A 8 1.55 -11.18 -11.26
CA SER A 8 2.46 -10.60 -12.26
C SER A 8 2.33 -9.08 -12.26
N ARG A 9 3.43 -8.37 -12.00
CA ARG A 9 3.51 -6.91 -12.05
C ARG A 9 3.00 -6.41 -13.39
N ARG A 10 1.89 -5.67 -13.38
CA ARG A 10 1.42 -4.95 -14.57
C ARG A 10 2.41 -3.83 -14.90
N LYS A 11 2.67 -3.63 -16.19
CA LYS A 11 3.56 -2.58 -16.70
C LYS A 11 3.12 -1.22 -16.14
N ASP A 12 4.09 -0.40 -15.73
CA ASP A 12 3.89 0.95 -15.18
C ASP A 12 3.09 1.03 -13.85
N MET A 13 2.95 -0.09 -13.15
CA MET A 13 2.40 -0.15 -11.80
C MET A 13 3.49 -0.38 -10.74
N GLU A 14 3.21 0.08 -9.54
CA GLU A 14 4.04 -0.04 -8.35
C GLU A 14 3.31 -0.88 -7.31
N LEU A 15 4.06 -1.71 -6.59
CA LEU A 15 3.53 -2.52 -5.50
C LEU A 15 3.34 -1.61 -4.28
N PHE A 16 2.17 -1.67 -3.67
CA PHE A 16 1.83 -0.86 -2.52
C PHE A 16 1.22 -1.71 -1.41
N GLU A 17 1.49 -1.34 -0.17
CA GLU A 17 0.92 -1.97 1.03
C GLU A 17 -0.39 -1.26 1.41
N ILE A 18 -1.51 -1.97 1.41
CA ILE A 18 -2.84 -1.37 1.61
C ILE A 18 -2.90 -0.68 2.98
N THR A 19 -2.53 -1.41 4.02
CA THR A 19 -2.44 -0.96 5.40
C THR A 19 -0.97 -0.80 5.78
N SER A 20 -0.61 0.39 6.31
CA SER A 20 0.75 0.67 6.77
C SER A 20 1.14 -0.14 7.99
N VAL A 21 2.40 -0.59 8.05
CA VAL A 21 2.98 -1.31 9.21
C VAL A 21 2.82 -0.51 10.51
N ILE A 22 2.89 0.82 10.45
CA ILE A 22 2.76 1.70 11.62
C ILE A 22 1.39 1.53 12.31
N VAL A 23 0.36 1.17 11.55
CA VAL A 23 -1.00 0.93 12.08
C VAL A 23 -1.38 -0.56 12.12
N GLY A 24 -0.38 -1.46 12.07
CA GLY A 24 -0.59 -2.91 12.20
C GLY A 24 -0.78 -3.66 10.88
N GLY A 25 -0.44 -3.06 9.74
CA GLY A 25 -0.40 -3.78 8.46
C GLY A 25 0.69 -4.85 8.43
N ASP A 26 0.38 -6.02 7.87
CA ASP A 26 1.35 -7.10 7.66
C ASP A 26 2.11 -6.88 6.33
N PRO A 27 3.44 -6.64 6.36
CA PRO A 27 4.22 -6.40 5.15
C PRO A 27 4.48 -7.68 4.33
N VAL A 28 4.25 -8.88 4.87
CA VAL A 28 4.44 -10.14 4.11
C VAL A 28 3.13 -10.69 3.55
N SER A 29 1.98 -10.29 4.09
CA SER A 29 0.68 -10.70 3.57
C SER A 29 0.47 -10.25 2.13
N LEU A 30 0.16 -11.20 1.24
CA LEU A 30 -0.21 -10.91 -0.14
C LEU A 30 -1.56 -10.20 -0.25
N GLU A 31 -2.44 -10.38 0.74
CA GLU A 31 -3.73 -9.69 0.81
C GLU A 31 -3.55 -8.20 1.14
N ASN A 32 -2.47 -7.85 1.84
CA ASN A 32 -2.10 -6.46 2.11
C ASN A 32 -1.36 -5.81 0.93
N LYS A 33 -1.32 -6.44 -0.24
CA LYS A 33 -0.56 -5.94 -1.40
C LYS A 33 -1.45 -5.66 -2.59
N ILE A 34 -1.21 -4.53 -3.22
CA ILE A 34 -1.94 -4.09 -4.40
C ILE A 34 -1.00 -3.46 -5.42
N TRP A 35 -1.26 -3.69 -6.70
CA TRP A 35 -0.62 -2.93 -7.77
C TRP A 35 -1.38 -1.63 -7.97
N VAL A 36 -0.69 -0.49 -7.93
CA VAL A 36 -1.27 0.84 -8.17
C VAL A 36 -0.50 1.57 -9.25
N THR A 37 -1.14 2.52 -9.93
CA THR A 37 -0.40 3.43 -10.82
C THR A 37 0.51 4.34 -9.98
N ARG A 38 1.57 4.88 -10.58
CA ARG A 38 2.48 5.81 -9.90
C ARG A 38 1.75 7.04 -9.31
N GLN A 39 0.77 7.59 -10.02
CA GLN A 39 -0.04 8.69 -9.48
C GLN A 39 -0.79 8.25 -8.21
N ARG A 40 -1.42 7.07 -8.25
CA ARG A 40 -2.18 6.55 -7.12
C ARG A 40 -1.28 6.22 -5.93
N HIS A 41 -0.05 5.76 -6.17
CA HIS A 41 0.95 5.59 -5.12
C HIS A 41 1.16 6.92 -4.37
N PHE A 42 1.43 8.02 -5.10
CA PHE A 42 1.64 9.33 -4.46
C PHE A 42 0.41 9.80 -3.67
N GLU A 43 -0.80 9.57 -4.16
CA GLU A 43 -2.04 9.89 -3.44
C GLU A 43 -2.15 9.11 -2.13
N LEU A 44 -1.88 7.80 -2.16
CA LEU A 44 -1.93 6.94 -0.98
C LEU A 44 -0.85 7.28 0.05
N MET A 45 0.37 7.62 -0.40
CA MET A 45 1.43 8.10 0.49
C MET A 45 1.06 9.41 1.18
N ARG A 46 0.44 10.36 0.47
CA ARG A 46 -0.05 11.60 1.08
C ARG A 46 -1.16 11.34 2.10
N PHE A 47 -2.07 10.40 1.80
CA PHE A 47 -3.10 9.98 2.74
C PHE A 47 -2.48 9.42 4.02
N TRP A 48 -1.60 8.42 3.90
CA TRP A 48 -0.99 7.78 5.06
C TRP A 48 -0.15 8.74 5.90
N ASN A 49 0.62 9.64 5.27
CA ASN A 49 1.36 10.66 6.00
C ASN A 49 0.42 11.50 6.87
N ARG A 50 -0.68 12.02 6.30
CA ARG A 50 -1.67 12.80 7.06
C ARG A 50 -2.32 11.97 8.18
N THR A 51 -2.71 10.73 7.89
CA THR A 51 -3.34 9.85 8.89
C THR A 51 -2.39 9.55 10.05
N ILE A 52 -1.11 9.26 9.76
CA ILE A 52 -0.11 8.99 10.78
C ILE A 52 0.18 10.23 11.63
N ASP A 53 0.21 11.42 11.02
CA ASP A 53 0.41 12.67 11.75
C ASP A 53 -0.74 12.89 12.75
N VAL A 54 -2.00 12.72 12.33
CA VAL A 54 -3.17 12.82 13.23
C VAL A 54 -3.09 11.78 14.35
N LEU A 55 -2.80 10.52 14.03
CA LEU A 55 -2.68 9.46 15.04
C LEU A 55 -1.59 9.75 16.08
N ARG A 56 -0.49 10.38 15.66
CA ARG A 56 0.59 10.80 16.56
C ARG A 56 0.19 11.96 17.47
N GLU A 57 -0.64 12.88 16.96
CA GLU A 57 -1.19 13.97 17.77
C GLU A 57 -2.18 13.46 18.82
N GLU A 58 -3.02 12.48 18.48
CA GLU A 58 -4.00 11.88 19.41
C GLU A 58 -3.34 11.05 20.53
N GLN A 59 -2.13 10.54 20.32
CA GLN A 59 -1.36 9.77 21.30
C GLN A 59 -0.54 10.63 22.28
N ARG A 60 -0.58 11.96 22.12
CA ARG A 60 0.24 12.90 22.88
C ARG A 60 -0.51 13.54 24.05
#